data_AF-A0A0G4E582-F1
#
_entry.id   AF-A0A0G4E582-F1
#
_cell.length_a   1.000
_cell.length_b   1.000
_cell.length_c   1.000
_cell.angle_alpha   90.00
_cell.angle_beta   90.00
_cell.angle_gamma   90.00
#
_symmetry.space_group_name_H-M   'P 1'
#
loop_
_entity.id
_entity.type
_entity.pdbx_description
1 polymer ?
#
loop_
_entity_poly.entity_id
_entity_poly.type
_entity_poly.pdbx_seq_one_letter_code
_entity_poly.pdbx_strand_id
1 'polypeptide(L)'
;MSSRSDIGGVLAIGLLAVLAVFLAFLVKVSSLMGLPFLTVMENARVLWVGPGLLFAVFLIEKTGMQLPIRLENTWPVIVGVFWIAIQRLLVMKVEQTALEDDIGVSYGLSASPVDYPWYAQSWALWGIFIAIIVVGYCIRNSRSRF
;
A
#
# COMPACT_ATOMS: atom_id res chain seq x y z
N MET A 1 -34.84 -26.32 2.64
CA MET A 1 -33.44 -26.75 2.79
C MET A 1 -32.52 -26.04 1.77
N SER A 2 -32.72 -24.73 1.48
CA SER A 2 -31.93 -23.99 0.47
C SER A 2 -31.03 -22.86 1.01
N SER A 3 -31.16 -22.43 2.28
CA SER A 3 -30.44 -21.20 2.70
C SER A 3 -28.91 -21.34 2.78
N ARG A 4 -28.36 -22.55 2.97
CA ARG A 4 -26.90 -22.75 3.05
C ARG A 4 -26.20 -22.68 1.69
N SER A 5 -26.82 -23.16 0.61
CA SER A 5 -26.25 -23.06 -0.75
C SER A 5 -26.28 -21.63 -1.29
N ASP A 6 -27.33 -20.89 -0.96
CA ASP A 6 -27.51 -19.51 -1.41
C ASP A 6 -26.51 -18.56 -0.75
N ILE A 7 -26.25 -18.73 0.55
CA ILE A 7 -25.22 -17.99 1.29
C ILE A 7 -23.81 -18.35 0.78
N GLY A 8 -23.55 -19.64 0.49
CA GLY A 8 -22.27 -20.07 -0.08
C GLY A 8 -21.98 -19.47 -1.45
N GLY A 9 -22.98 -19.39 -2.33
CA GLY A 9 -22.87 -18.75 -3.63
C GLY A 9 -22.60 -17.25 -3.54
N VAL A 10 -23.31 -16.53 -2.67
CA VAL A 10 -23.11 -15.09 -2.45
C VAL A 10 -21.72 -14.80 -1.88
N LEU A 11 -21.25 -15.61 -0.93
CA LEU A 11 -19.89 -15.46 -0.38
C LEU A 11 -18.81 -15.73 -1.43
N ALA A 12 -19.00 -16.74 -2.28
CA ALA A 12 -18.06 -17.06 -3.36
C ALA A 12 -17.99 -15.93 -4.39
N ILE A 13 -19.14 -15.39 -4.81
CA ILE A 13 -19.20 -14.24 -5.74
C ILE A 13 -18.56 -13.00 -5.11
N GLY A 14 -18.83 -12.73 -3.83
CA GLY A 14 -18.21 -11.62 -3.11
C GLY A 14 -16.69 -11.75 -3.04
N LEU A 15 -16.18 -12.95 -2.72
CA LEU A 15 -14.74 -13.22 -2.68
C LEU A 15 -14.10 -13.04 -4.06
N LEU A 16 -14.73 -13.57 -5.11
CA LEU A 16 -14.25 -13.43 -6.49
C LEU A 16 -14.24 -11.97 -6.94
N ALA A 17 -15.26 -11.18 -6.56
CA ALA A 17 -15.31 -9.75 -6.86
C ALA A 17 -14.17 -8.99 -6.17
N VAL A 18 -13.90 -9.27 -4.89
CA VAL A 18 -12.77 -8.68 -4.15
C VAL A 18 -11.44 -9.04 -4.80
N LEU A 19 -11.26 -10.31 -5.17
CA LEU A 19 -10.06 -10.77 -5.86
C LEU A 19 -9.90 -10.12 -7.24
N ALA A 20 -10.98 -9.99 -8.01
CA ALA A 20 -10.95 -9.36 -9.32
C ALA A 20 -10.59 -7.87 -9.24
N VAL A 21 -11.21 -7.14 -8.30
CA VAL A 21 -10.87 -5.73 -8.02
C VAL A 21 -9.41 -5.61 -7.62
N PHE A 22 -8.91 -6.55 -6.81
CA PHE A 22 -7.52 -6.55 -6.41
C PHE A 22 -6.56 -6.74 -7.58
N LEU A 23 -6.79 -7.77 -8.39
CA LEU A 23 -5.95 -8.06 -9.54
C LEU A 23 -5.98 -6.90 -10.54
N ALA A 24 -7.14 -6.30 -10.78
CA ALA A 24 -7.27 -5.10 -11.62
C ALA A 24 -6.46 -3.92 -11.07
N PHE A 25 -6.45 -3.73 -9.75
CA PHE A 25 -5.60 -2.72 -9.10
C PHE A 25 -4.12 -3.01 -9.32
N LEU A 26 -3.65 -4.24 -9.13
CA LEU A 26 -2.24 -4.61 -9.38
C LEU A 26 -1.83 -4.41 -10.83
N VAL A 27 -2.68 -4.80 -11.78
CA VAL A 27 -2.45 -4.58 -13.21
C VAL A 27 -2.30 -3.09 -13.50
N LYS A 28 -3.14 -2.25 -12.89
CA LYS A 28 -3.07 -0.80 -13.06
C LYS A 28 -1.81 -0.19 -12.41
N VAL A 29 -1.38 -0.70 -11.25
CA VAL A 29 -0.12 -0.28 -10.61
C VAL A 29 1.07 -0.66 -11.48
N SER A 30 1.09 -1.89 -12.00
CA SER A 30 2.11 -2.38 -12.92
C SER A 30 2.20 -1.50 -14.18
N SER A 31 1.07 -1.18 -14.81
CA SER A 31 1.05 -0.35 -16.02
C SER A 31 1.46 1.11 -15.77
N LEU A 32 1.05 1.70 -14.65
CA LEU A 32 1.44 3.07 -14.28
C LEU A 32 2.92 3.19 -13.93
N MET A 33 3.47 2.17 -13.26
CA MET A 33 4.87 2.20 -12.82
C MET A 33 5.86 1.68 -13.86
N GLY A 34 5.37 0.98 -14.89
CA GLY A 34 6.22 0.28 -15.87
C GLY A 34 6.88 -0.98 -15.32
N LEU A 35 6.38 -1.49 -14.19
CA LEU A 35 6.95 -2.63 -13.47
C LEU A 35 6.33 -3.94 -13.96
N PRO A 36 7.08 -5.07 -14.04
CA PRO A 36 6.50 -6.38 -14.33
C PRO A 36 5.42 -6.77 -13.31
N PHE A 37 4.30 -7.30 -13.81
CA PHE A 37 3.16 -7.68 -12.97
C PHE A 37 3.55 -8.65 -11.85
N LEU A 38 4.39 -9.66 -12.14
CA LEU A 38 4.83 -10.63 -11.14
C LEU A 38 5.62 -9.97 -10.01
N THR A 39 6.50 -9.01 -10.32
CA THR A 39 7.28 -8.26 -9.32
C THR A 39 6.38 -7.43 -8.41
N VAL A 40 5.35 -6.79 -8.98
CA VAL A 40 4.32 -6.07 -8.22
C VAL A 40 3.49 -7.03 -7.37
N MET A 41 3.15 -8.21 -7.90
CA MET A 41 2.39 -9.24 -7.19
C MET A 41 3.17 -9.85 -6.02
N GLU A 42 4.48 -10.05 -6.12
CA GLU A 42 5.33 -10.50 -5.00
C GLU A 42 5.33 -9.49 -3.84
N ASN A 43 5.22 -8.20 -4.17
CA ASN A 43 5.17 -7.11 -3.20
C ASN A 43 3.73 -6.66 -2.86
N ALA A 44 2.72 -7.38 -3.36
CA ALA A 44 1.29 -7.13 -3.15
C ALA A 44 0.92 -6.93 -1.67
N ARG A 45 1.58 -7.67 -0.77
CA ARG A 45 1.30 -7.62 0.67
C ARG A 45 1.48 -6.21 1.22
N VAL A 46 2.54 -5.52 0.84
CA VAL A 46 2.85 -4.16 1.30
C VAL A 46 1.82 -3.16 0.76
N LEU A 47 1.37 -3.36 -0.47
CA LEU A 47 0.32 -2.54 -1.11
C LEU A 47 -1.04 -2.67 -0.43
N TRP A 48 -1.32 -3.84 0.17
CA TRP A 48 -2.59 -4.11 0.87
C TRP A 48 -2.65 -3.64 2.31
N VAL A 49 -1.52 -3.35 2.97
CA VAL A 49 -1.54 -3.00 4.40
C VAL A 49 -2.37 -1.74 4.64
N GLY A 50 -2.21 -0.71 3.80
CA GLY A 50 -2.97 0.55 3.91
C GLY A 50 -4.49 0.35 3.73
N PRO A 51 -4.94 -0.20 2.57
CA PRO A 51 -6.34 -0.52 2.35
C PRO A 51 -6.93 -1.49 3.38
N GLY A 52 -6.15 -2.50 3.79
CA GLY A 52 -6.55 -3.47 4.79
C GLY A 52 -6.76 -2.83 6.17
N LEU A 53 -5.87 -1.92 6.57
CA LEU A 53 -6.02 -1.15 7.80
C LEU A 53 -7.25 -0.23 7.74
N LEU A 54 -7.48 0.45 6.61
CA LEU A 54 -8.68 1.26 6.41
C LEU A 54 -9.95 0.41 6.54
N PHE A 55 -9.99 -0.75 5.90
CA PHE A 55 -11.12 -1.66 5.97
C PHE A 55 -11.34 -2.22 7.39
N ALA A 56 -10.26 -2.56 8.10
CA ALA A 56 -10.33 -3.02 9.49
C ALA A 56 -10.90 -1.93 10.41
N VAL A 57 -10.40 -0.70 10.31
CA VAL A 57 -10.92 0.45 11.09
C VAL A 57 -12.38 0.70 10.76
N PHE A 58 -12.75 0.65 9.47
CA PHE A 58 -14.13 0.82 9.04
C PHE A 58 -15.07 -0.26 9.60
N LEU A 59 -14.66 -1.52 9.59
CA LEU A 59 -15.44 -2.61 10.18
C LEU A 59 -15.59 -2.44 11.69
N ILE A 60 -14.50 -2.12 12.40
CA ILE A 60 -14.54 -1.87 13.84
C ILE A 60 -15.52 -0.74 14.16
N GLU A 61 -15.47 0.36 13.41
CA GLU A 61 -16.40 1.47 13.57
C GLU A 61 -17.86 1.06 13.30
N LYS A 62 -18.10 0.24 12.28
CA LYS A 62 -19.44 -0.30 11.97
C LYS A 62 -19.98 -1.27 13.01
N THR A 63 -19.11 -1.97 13.75
CA THR A 63 -19.55 -2.86 14.84
C THR A 63 -20.04 -2.11 16.09
N GLY A 64 -19.95 -0.78 16.13
CA GLY A 64 -20.42 0.03 17.26
C GLY A 64 -19.59 -0.14 18.53
N MET A 65 -18.42 -0.79 18.42
CA MET A 65 -17.51 -0.98 19.54
C MET A 65 -16.92 0.37 19.96
N GLN A 66 -16.99 0.69 21.25
CA GLN A 66 -16.48 1.96 21.80
C GLN A 66 -14.94 1.95 21.95
N LEU A 67 -14.23 1.60 20.87
CA LEU A 67 -12.78 1.72 20.82
C LEU A 67 -12.38 3.14 20.38
N PRO A 68 -11.23 3.67 20.83
CA PRO A 68 -10.69 4.96 20.36
C PRO A 68 -10.23 4.92 18.89
N ILE A 69 -10.34 3.75 18.24
CA ILE A 69 -10.02 3.48 16.84
C ILE A 69 -11.23 3.88 15.98
N ARG A 70 -11.29 5.17 15.61
CA ARG A 70 -12.25 5.71 14.65
C ARG A 70 -11.52 6.19 13.42
N LEU A 71 -12.15 6.13 12.24
CA LEU A 71 -11.55 6.61 10.99
C LEU A 71 -11.06 8.06 11.14
N GLU A 72 -11.82 8.89 11.84
CA GLU A 72 -11.49 10.28 12.14
C GLU A 72 -10.19 10.46 12.94
N ASN A 73 -9.83 9.49 13.78
CA ASN A 73 -8.64 9.55 14.64
C ASN A 73 -7.42 8.84 14.01
N THR A 74 -7.66 7.85 13.15
CA THR A 74 -6.60 6.99 12.58
C THR A 74 -6.26 7.30 11.14
N TRP A 75 -6.99 8.19 10.45
CA TRP A 75 -6.69 8.54 9.06
C TRP A 75 -5.25 9.02 8.83
N PRO A 76 -4.57 9.79 9.72
CA PRO A 76 -3.18 10.19 9.47
C PRO A 76 -2.23 8.99 9.42
N VAL A 77 -2.49 7.99 10.29
CA VAL A 77 -1.73 6.74 10.33
C VAL A 77 -2.01 5.90 9.09
N ILE A 78 -3.28 5.81 8.67
CA ILE A 78 -3.67 5.10 7.44
C ILE A 78 -2.95 5.70 6.22
N VAL A 79 -2.94 7.03 6.08
CA VAL A 79 -2.23 7.73 4.99
C VAL A 79 -0.72 7.51 5.08
N GLY A 80 -0.14 7.50 6.30
CA GLY A 80 1.26 7.13 6.50
C GLY A 80 1.58 5.70 6.02
N VAL A 81 0.70 4.74 6.29
CA VAL A 81 0.88 3.36 5.80
C VAL A 81 0.75 3.29 4.27
N PHE A 82 -0.13 4.08 3.65
CA PHE A 82 -0.18 4.23 2.20
C PHE A 82 1.14 4.77 1.63
N TRP A 83 1.81 5.69 2.34
CA TRP A 83 3.11 6.19 1.94
C TRP A 83 4.18 5.09 1.92
N ILE A 84 4.18 4.16 2.88
CA ILE A 84 5.10 3.01 2.88
C ILE A 84 4.92 2.17 1.61
N ALA A 85 3.68 1.96 1.18
CA ALA A 85 3.36 1.24 -0.04
C ALA A 85 3.85 1.97 -1.30
N ILE A 86 3.63 3.29 -1.38
CA ILE A 86 4.15 4.13 -2.47
C ILE A 86 5.68 4.08 -2.51
N GLN A 87 6.32 4.19 -1.35
CA GLN A 87 7.77 4.19 -1.25
C GLN A 87 8.37 2.86 -1.71
N ARG A 88 7.72 1.73 -1.41
CA ARG A 88 8.14 0.43 -1.94
C ARG A 88 8.06 0.38 -3.45
N LEU A 89 7.01 0.94 -4.07
CA LEU A 89 6.90 1.01 -5.53
C LEU A 89 8.00 1.88 -6.16
N LEU A 90 8.37 2.99 -5.51
CA LEU A 90 9.47 3.85 -5.97
C LEU A 90 10.81 3.12 -5.91
N VAL A 91 11.09 2.42 -4.82
CA VAL A 91 12.31 1.60 -4.67
C VAL A 91 12.36 0.51 -5.74
N MET A 92 11.27 -0.23 -5.94
CA MET A 92 11.20 -1.28 -6.96
C MET A 92 11.45 -0.74 -8.38
N LYS A 93 10.96 0.48 -8.68
CA LYS A 93 11.22 1.12 -9.96
C LYS A 93 12.70 1.43 -10.14
N VAL A 94 13.35 1.95 -9.10
CA VAL A 94 14.80 2.22 -9.13
C VAL A 94 15.59 0.92 -9.30
N GLU A 95 15.24 -0.13 -8.54
CA GLU A 95 15.87 -1.45 -8.65
C GLU A 95 15.76 -2.02 -10.08
N GLN A 96 14.59 -1.90 -10.72
CA GLN A 96 14.43 -2.34 -12.12
C GLN A 96 15.28 -1.51 -13.08
N THR A 97 15.32 -0.19 -12.91
CA THR A 97 16.10 0.69 -13.82
C THR A 97 17.60 0.38 -13.71
N ALA A 98 18.08 0.13 -12.48
CA ALA A 98 19.47 -0.26 -12.24
C ALA A 98 19.81 -1.64 -12.85
N LEU A 99 18.87 -2.60 -12.80
CA LEU A 99 19.03 -3.90 -13.46
C LEU A 99 19.06 -3.77 -14.98
N GLU A 100 18.22 -2.92 -15.57
CA GLU A 100 18.19 -2.68 -17.02
C GLU A 100 19.50 -2.06 -17.53
N ASP A 101 20.09 -1.13 -16.78
CA ASP A 101 21.38 -0.52 -17.11
C ASP A 101 22.56 -1.50 -17.04
N ASP A 102 22.54 -2.45 -16.08
CA ASP A 102 23.64 -3.43 -15.88
C ASP A 102 23.64 -4.53 -16.95
N ILE A 103 22.48 -4.88 -17.52
CA ILE A 103 22.38 -5.86 -18.62
C ILE A 103 23.03 -5.34 -19.93
N GLY A 104 23.32 -4.03 -20.01
CA GLY A 104 24.00 -3.41 -21.15
C GLY A 104 25.55 -3.49 -21.12
N VAL A 105 26.19 -3.73 -19.97
CA VAL A 105 27.66 -3.67 -19.83
C VAL A 105 28.20 -4.76 -18.89
N SER A 106 28.65 -5.86 -19.51
CA SER A 106 29.78 -6.70 -19.09
C SER A 106 29.74 -7.44 -17.73
N TYR A 107 29.73 -8.77 -17.85
CA TYR A 107 30.57 -9.73 -17.10
C TYR A 107 31.08 -9.32 -15.71
N GLY A 108 30.40 -9.83 -14.69
CA GLY A 108 31.01 -10.20 -13.43
C GLY A 108 31.51 -9.03 -12.58
N LEU A 109 30.59 -8.28 -11.98
CA LEU A 109 30.92 -7.54 -10.76
C LEU A 109 29.88 -7.78 -9.67
N SER A 110 30.43 -8.04 -8.49
CA SER A 110 29.76 -8.20 -7.21
C SER A 110 28.78 -7.05 -6.97
N ALA A 111 27.55 -7.38 -6.52
CA ALA A 111 26.57 -6.50 -5.88
C ALA A 111 27.01 -5.03 -5.75
N SER A 112 26.93 -4.26 -6.84
CA SER A 112 27.21 -2.82 -6.79
C SER A 112 26.13 -2.18 -5.92
N PRO A 113 26.48 -1.28 -4.97
CA PRO A 113 25.48 -0.55 -4.22
C PRO A 113 24.61 0.22 -5.23
N VAL A 114 23.32 -0.13 -5.30
CA VAL A 114 22.37 0.67 -6.07
C VAL A 114 22.30 2.04 -5.41
N ASP A 115 22.83 3.06 -6.08
CA ASP A 115 22.75 4.45 -5.62
C ASP A 115 21.30 4.92 -5.74
N TYR A 116 20.55 4.74 -4.65
CA TYR A 116 19.17 5.16 -4.60
C TYR A 116 19.06 6.69 -4.69
N PRO A 117 18.24 7.24 -5.60
CA PRO A 117 17.95 8.67 -5.62
C PRO A 117 17.31 9.09 -4.29
N TRP A 118 17.44 10.36 -3.93
CA TRP A 118 17.04 10.90 -2.62
C TRP A 118 15.65 10.44 -2.16
N TYR A 119 14.70 10.33 -3.08
CA TYR A 119 13.32 9.95 -2.79
C TYR A 119 13.13 8.46 -2.50
N ALA A 120 14.05 7.57 -2.91
CA ALA A 120 13.99 6.13 -2.66
C ALA A 120 14.79 5.72 -1.40
N GLN A 121 15.52 6.65 -0.78
CA GLN A 121 16.32 6.38 0.40
C GLN A 121 15.45 6.18 1.66
N SER A 122 15.97 5.43 2.63
CA SER A 122 15.24 5.10 3.87
C SER A 122 14.89 6.34 4.71
N TRP A 123 15.70 7.39 4.68
CA TRP A 123 15.38 8.62 5.41
C TRP A 123 14.18 9.35 4.79
N ALA A 124 13.96 9.25 3.47
CA ALA A 124 12.79 9.84 2.81
C ALA A 124 11.51 9.09 3.20
N LEU A 125 11.59 7.75 3.35
CA LEU A 125 10.50 6.94 3.90
C LEU A 125 10.06 7.49 5.26
N TRP A 126 10.99 7.55 6.22
CA TRP A 126 10.67 7.93 7.60
C TRP A 126 10.35 9.42 7.75
N GLY A 127 11.07 10.28 7.03
CA GLY A 127 10.86 11.72 7.06
C GLY A 127 9.45 12.10 6.57
N ILE A 128 9.04 11.56 5.42
CA ILE A 128 7.70 11.82 4.88
C ILE A 128 6.62 11.14 5.72
N PHE A 129 6.86 9.92 6.23
CA PHE A 129 5.93 9.24 7.13
C PHE A 129 5.65 10.07 8.40
N ILE A 130 6.70 10.57 9.06
CA ILE A 130 6.57 11.43 10.24
C ILE A 130 5.87 12.73 9.87
N ALA A 131 6.22 13.34 8.74
CA ALA A 131 5.57 14.57 8.27
C ALA A 131 4.06 14.37 8.05
N ILE A 132 3.64 13.27 7.40
CA ILE A 132 2.23 12.92 7.20
C ILE A 132 1.50 12.81 8.54
N ILE A 133 2.09 12.11 9.51
CA ILE A 133 1.51 11.93 10.84
C ILE A 133 1.36 13.27 11.56
N VAL A 134 2.44 14.04 11.64
CA VAL A 134 2.46 15.33 12.35
C VAL A 134 1.49 16.31 11.71
N VAL A 135 1.56 16.49 10.40
CA VAL A 135 0.66 17.39 9.66
C VAL A 135 -0.79 16.92 9.77
N GLY A 136 -1.06 15.61 9.65
CA GLY A 136 -2.41 15.07 9.78
C GLY A 136 -3.01 15.31 11.16
N TYR A 137 -2.23 15.16 12.23
CA TYR A 137 -2.69 15.48 13.58
C TYR A 137 -2.81 16.98 13.84
N CYS A 138 -1.95 17.82 13.24
CA CYS A 138 -2.10 19.27 13.29
C CYS A 138 -3.41 19.73 12.61
N ILE A 139 -3.73 19.20 11.43
CA ILE A 139 -4.98 19.50 10.71
C ILE A 139 -6.20 19.02 11.51
N ARG A 140 -6.09 17.88 12.18
CA ARG A 140 -7.17 17.39 13.05
C ARG A 140 -7.38 18.31 14.25
N ASN A 141 -6.32 18.68 14.96
CA ASN A 141 -6.40 19.55 16.13
C ASN A 141 -6.91 20.95 15.78
N SER A 142 -6.63 21.46 14.57
CA SER A 142 -7.20 22.73 14.13
C SER A 142 -8.71 22.62 13.87
N ARG A 143 -9.19 21.51 13.30
CA ARG A 143 -10.62 21.26 13.06
C ARG A 143 -11.43 21.01 14.33
N SER A 144 -10.86 20.40 15.36
CA SER A 144 -11.57 20.15 16.62
C SER A 144 -11.73 21.39 17.51
N ARG A 145 -11.09 22.51 17.15
CA ARG A 145 -11.17 23.78 17.90
C ARG A 145 -12.23 24.75 17.34
N PHE A 146 -12.85 24.40 16.22
CA PHE A 146 -14.00 25.11 15.63
C PHE A 146 -15.25 24.27 15.79
#